data_AF-A0A316QLL7-F1
#
_entry.id   AF-A0A316QLL7-F1
#
_cell.length_a   1.000
_cell.length_b   1.000
_cell.length_c   1.000
_cell.angle_alpha   90.00
_cell.angle_beta   90.00
_cell.angle_gamma   90.00
#
_symmetry.space_group_name_H-M   'P 1'
#
loop_
_entity.id
_entity.type
_entity.pdbx_description
1 polymer ?
#
loop_
_entity_poly.entity_id
_entity_poly.type
_entity_poly.pdbx_seq_one_letter_code
_entity_poly.pdbx_strand_id
1 'polypeptide(L)'
;MSFKGYLSSKAAGLCLCGVGEIVWGIFAFFAGANAVLLWGGEIFFFAFAAVWLAAGYFVARSRLKRLEKMKSQLKEIYLLGELLPKPRDGVEREYFEVMKEVSRSAIGAAENAVREKEEYCEYVESWIHEIKTPLTACSLILANGGDPAKLKRELKRADNLTETILYYARLRSPAKDTSIAEVSAAAVVAEAVKSQRELLVAAKIGVETTGDFSVYTDGKSLCFILKQLLINCAKYCRGCRVKISAEKGELAVADDGPGILPHELPRVTARGFTGAHGRSAGGTGMGLYIVSELCKRLGIELAIFSEAGKGTRVSLKFPGIKD
;
A
#
# COMPACT_ATOMS: atom_id res chain seq x y z
N MET A 1 2.15 30.19 25.80
CA MET A 1 1.63 31.53 25.44
C MET A 1 2.07 32.55 26.47
N SER A 2 2.64 33.68 26.04
CA SER A 2 3.01 34.80 26.90
C SER A 2 1.79 35.70 27.16
N PHE A 3 1.78 36.40 28.29
CA PHE A 3 0.70 37.35 28.63
C PHE A 3 0.55 38.46 27.57
N LYS A 4 1.67 38.96 27.03
CA LYS A 4 1.69 39.94 25.95
C LYS A 4 1.01 39.44 24.66
N GLY A 5 1.20 38.16 24.31
CA GLY A 5 0.53 37.56 23.15
C GLY A 5 -0.98 37.43 23.32
N TYR A 6 -1.45 37.15 24.54
CA TYR A 6 -2.87 37.12 24.87
C TYR A 6 -3.51 38.51 24.84
N LEU A 7 -2.82 39.52 25.38
CA LEU A 7 -3.31 40.90 25.35
C LEU A 7 -3.43 41.41 23.91
N SER A 8 -2.46 41.08 23.06
CA SER A 8 -2.48 41.40 21.62
C SER A 8 -3.70 40.79 20.92
N SER A 9 -4.07 39.53 21.23
CA SER A 9 -5.27 38.91 20.63
C SER A 9 -6.60 39.50 21.10
N LYS A 10 -6.58 40.30 22.18
CA LYS A 10 -7.74 41.04 22.70
C LYS A 10 -7.68 42.55 22.44
N ALA A 11 -6.65 43.04 21.73
CA ALA A 11 -6.41 44.46 21.51
C ALA A 11 -7.64 45.18 20.92
N ALA A 12 -8.27 44.62 19.89
CA ALA A 12 -9.46 45.21 19.27
C ALA A 12 -10.64 45.34 20.26
N GLY A 13 -10.86 44.32 21.09
CA GLY A 13 -11.90 44.36 22.13
C GLY A 13 -11.59 45.38 23.22
N LEU A 14 -10.32 45.49 23.62
CA LEU A 14 -9.87 46.48 24.60
C LEU A 14 -9.99 47.91 24.07
N CYS A 15 -9.69 48.15 22.79
CA CYS A 15 -9.93 49.45 22.16
C CYS A 15 -11.41 49.82 22.18
N LEU A 16 -12.30 48.87 21.89
CA LEU A 16 -13.75 49.11 21.89
C LEU A 16 -14.30 49.37 23.30
N CYS A 17 -13.79 48.63 24.29
CA CYS A 17 -14.06 48.90 25.71
C CYS A 17 -13.61 50.32 26.13
N GLY A 18 -12.42 50.75 25.71
CA GLY A 18 -11.92 52.10 26.02
C GLY A 18 -12.74 53.22 25.35
N VAL A 19 -13.23 53.00 24.12
CA VAL A 19 -14.17 53.94 23.48
C VAL A 19 -15.49 54.01 24.27
N GLY A 20 -16.01 52.86 24.73
CA GLY A 20 -17.22 52.81 25.55
C GLY A 20 -17.08 53.55 26.88
N GLU A 21 -15.92 53.44 27.52
CA GLU A 21 -15.60 54.15 28.77
C GLU A 21 -15.57 55.67 28.57
N ILE A 22 -14.92 56.15 27.50
CA ILE A 22 -14.91 57.59 27.15
C ILE A 22 -16.34 58.10 26.92
N VAL A 23 -17.17 57.36 26.20
CA VAL A 23 -18.57 57.74 25.95
C VAL A 23 -19.38 57.78 27.24
N TRP A 24 -19.20 56.80 28.12
CA TRP A 24 -19.86 56.77 29.43
C TRP A 24 -19.43 57.94 30.31
N GLY A 25 -18.13 58.24 30.38
CA GLY A 25 -17.61 59.39 31.13
C GLY A 25 -18.18 60.72 30.65
N ILE A 26 -18.28 60.92 29.34
CA ILE A 26 -18.92 62.11 28.74
C ILE A 26 -20.39 62.18 29.14
N PHE A 27 -21.14 61.08 29.00
CA PHE A 27 -22.56 61.04 29.34
C PHE A 27 -22.82 61.33 30.83
N ALA A 28 -22.06 60.69 31.72
CA ALA A 28 -22.21 60.84 33.16
C ALA A 28 -21.85 62.27 33.64
N PHE A 29 -20.88 62.92 32.97
CA PHE A 29 -20.57 64.33 33.17
C PHE A 29 -21.75 65.23 32.80
N PHE A 30 -22.35 65.04 31.62
CA PHE A 30 -23.52 65.82 31.18
C PHE A 30 -24.79 65.55 32.00
N ALA A 31 -24.92 64.36 32.60
CA ALA A 31 -26.03 63.98 33.46
C ALA A 31 -25.92 64.55 34.90
N GLY A 32 -24.84 65.26 35.24
CA GLY A 32 -24.64 65.86 36.57
C GLY A 32 -24.33 64.84 37.67
N ALA A 33 -23.71 63.72 37.34
CA ALA A 33 -23.34 62.70 38.32
C ALA A 33 -22.29 63.23 39.32
N ASN A 34 -22.43 62.84 40.59
CA ASN A 34 -21.46 63.18 41.63
C ASN A 34 -20.09 62.56 41.34
N ALA A 35 -19.01 63.27 41.73
CA ALA A 35 -17.63 62.81 41.52
C ALA A 35 -17.36 61.41 42.07
N VAL A 36 -17.97 61.04 43.19
CA VAL A 36 -17.84 59.69 43.78
C VAL A 36 -18.39 58.60 42.85
N LEU A 37 -19.49 58.87 42.14
CA LEU A 37 -20.08 57.92 41.20
C LEU A 37 -19.24 57.79 39.92
N LEU A 38 -18.67 58.91 39.45
CA LEU A 38 -17.76 58.92 38.30
C LEU A 38 -16.51 58.08 38.59
N TRP A 39 -15.75 58.43 39.63
CA TRP A 39 -14.52 57.71 39.99
C TRP A 39 -14.79 56.26 40.42
N GLY A 40 -15.89 56.02 41.14
CA GLY A 40 -16.29 54.67 41.53
C GLY A 40 -16.61 53.77 40.34
N GLY A 41 -17.28 54.31 39.30
CA GLY A 41 -17.59 53.58 38.07
C GLY A 41 -16.34 53.22 37.25
N GLU A 42 -15.42 54.17 37.07
CA GLU A 42 -14.13 53.96 36.40
C GLU A 42 -13.31 52.87 37.10
N ILE A 43 -13.14 52.98 38.42
CA ILE A 43 -12.40 51.98 39.21
C ILE A 43 -13.05 50.60 39.09
N PHE A 44 -14.38 50.53 39.16
CA PHE A 44 -15.10 49.27 39.01
C PHE A 44 -14.91 48.66 37.62
N PHE A 45 -14.96 49.47 36.56
CA PHE A 45 -14.75 49.02 35.18
C PHE A 45 -13.34 48.46 34.97
N PHE A 46 -12.30 49.19 35.38
CA PHE A 46 -10.92 48.71 35.28
C PHE A 46 -10.70 47.44 36.11
N ALA A 47 -11.25 47.37 37.32
CA ALA A 47 -11.17 46.17 38.15
C ALA A 47 -11.85 44.97 37.47
N PHE A 48 -13.05 45.18 36.90
CA PHE A 48 -13.77 44.14 36.19
C PHE A 48 -13.03 43.68 34.92
N ALA A 49 -12.52 44.61 34.10
CA ALA A 49 -11.74 44.31 32.92
C ALA A 49 -10.43 43.55 33.25
N ALA A 50 -9.75 43.94 34.33
CA ALA A 50 -8.56 43.25 34.82
C ALA A 50 -8.87 41.81 35.25
N VAL A 51 -9.96 41.59 35.99
CA VAL A 51 -10.41 40.25 36.40
C VAL A 51 -10.79 39.41 35.16
N TRP A 52 -11.51 39.98 34.20
CA TRP A 52 -11.90 39.30 32.97
C TRP A 52 -10.67 38.88 32.13
N LEU A 53 -9.70 39.77 31.94
CA LEU A 53 -8.45 39.48 31.23
C LEU A 53 -7.62 38.43 31.96
N ALA A 54 -7.49 38.54 33.29
CA ALA A 54 -6.75 37.58 34.09
C ALA A 54 -7.39 36.18 34.00
N ALA A 55 -8.70 36.08 34.23
CA ALA A 55 -9.45 34.83 34.15
C ALA A 55 -9.34 34.21 32.74
N GLY A 56 -9.54 35.01 31.69
CA GLY A 56 -9.42 34.57 30.31
C GLY A 56 -8.00 34.08 29.96
N TYR A 57 -6.96 34.77 30.43
CA TYR A 57 -5.57 34.36 30.25
C TYR A 57 -5.28 33.02 30.94
N PHE A 58 -5.69 32.85 32.20
CA PHE A 58 -5.47 31.60 32.94
C PHE A 58 -6.16 30.41 32.27
N VAL A 59 -7.40 30.59 31.80
CA VAL A 59 -8.15 29.56 31.08
C VAL A 59 -7.46 29.18 29.76
N ALA A 60 -7.07 30.17 28.95
CA ALA A 60 -6.37 29.95 27.68
C ALA A 60 -5.01 29.27 27.90
N ARG A 61 -4.24 29.73 28.90
CA ARG A 61 -2.94 29.16 29.24
C ARG A 61 -3.05 27.72 29.74
N SER A 62 -4.05 27.43 30.59
CA SER A 62 -4.31 26.08 31.08
C SER A 62 -4.64 25.11 29.93
N ARG A 63 -5.47 25.55 28.98
CA ARG A 63 -5.80 24.77 27.78
C ARG A 63 -4.60 24.48 26.89
N LEU A 64 -3.81 25.50 26.56
CA LEU A 64 -2.62 25.33 25.74
C LEU A 64 -1.60 24.39 26.41
N LYS A 65 -1.42 24.50 27.74
CA LYS A 65 -0.60 23.54 28.50
C LYS A 65 -1.15 22.12 28.41
N ARG A 66 -2.47 21.93 28.44
CA ARG A 66 -3.10 20.61 28.28
C ARG A 66 -2.84 20.02 26.90
N LEU A 67 -2.96 20.83 25.85
CA LEU A 67 -2.64 20.42 24.47
C LEU A 67 -1.16 20.07 24.31
N GLU A 68 -0.27 20.88 24.88
CA GLU A 68 1.17 20.64 24.86
C GLU A 68 1.53 19.34 25.60
N LYS A 69 0.90 19.08 26.74
CA LYS A 69 1.05 17.83 27.48
C LYS A 69 0.52 16.62 26.70
N MET A 70 -0.63 16.73 26.04
CA MET A 70 -1.16 15.68 25.17
C MET A 70 -0.21 15.38 24.02
N LYS A 71 0.28 16.42 23.34
CA LYS A 71 1.26 16.31 22.27
C LYS A 71 2.56 15.63 22.74
N SER A 72 3.07 15.98 23.93
CA SER A 72 4.32 15.39 24.45
C SER A 72 4.16 13.95 24.93
N GLN A 73 2.96 13.52 25.28
CA GLN A 73 2.67 12.16 25.75
C GLN A 73 2.36 11.18 24.62
N LEU A 74 2.00 11.69 23.44
CA LEU A 74 1.71 10.87 22.27
C LEU A 74 3.01 10.49 21.55
N LYS A 75 3.23 9.18 21.42
CA LYS A 75 4.29 8.64 20.55
C LYS A 75 4.03 8.97 19.08
N GLU A 76 2.77 8.93 18.69
CA GLU A 76 2.30 9.16 17.32
C GLU A 76 1.46 10.43 17.26
N ILE A 77 2.09 11.51 16.80
CA ILE A 77 1.52 12.86 16.82
C ILE A 77 0.25 12.94 15.95
N TYR A 78 0.14 12.11 14.91
CA TYR A 78 -1.03 12.10 14.03
C TYR A 78 -2.32 11.65 14.72
N LEU A 79 -2.27 11.01 15.90
CA LEU A 79 -3.45 10.66 16.70
C LEU A 79 -4.04 11.87 17.44
N LEU A 80 -3.31 12.99 17.50
CA LEU A 80 -3.71 14.14 18.30
C LEU A 80 -5.07 14.70 17.89
N GLY A 81 -5.40 14.69 16.59
CA GLY A 81 -6.65 15.24 16.07
C GLY A 81 -7.91 14.56 16.61
N GLU A 82 -7.84 13.25 16.89
CA GLU A 82 -8.96 12.49 17.50
C GLU A 82 -9.04 12.69 19.04
N LEU A 83 -7.98 13.21 19.66
CA LEU A 83 -7.89 13.45 21.11
C LEU A 83 -8.07 14.93 21.48
N LEU A 84 -8.27 15.81 20.48
CA LEU A 84 -8.45 17.22 20.71
C LEU A 84 -9.70 17.49 21.58
N PRO A 85 -9.62 18.45 22.52
CA PRO A 85 -10.78 18.87 23.29
C PRO A 85 -11.83 19.55 22.40
N LYS A 86 -13.10 19.47 22.80
CA LYS A 86 -14.21 20.10 22.07
C LYS A 86 -13.99 21.63 21.87
N PRO A 87 -14.25 22.17 20.68
CA PRO A 87 -14.10 23.59 20.37
C PRO A 87 -15.13 24.45 21.13
N ARG A 88 -14.78 25.69 21.47
CA ARG A 88 -15.68 26.63 22.19
C ARG A 88 -16.30 27.70 21.32
N ASP A 89 -15.61 28.13 20.27
CA ASP A 89 -16.10 29.16 19.36
C ASP A 89 -16.16 28.65 17.91
N GLY A 90 -16.71 29.49 17.02
CA GLY A 90 -16.89 29.12 15.62
C GLY A 90 -15.55 28.92 14.90
N VAL A 91 -14.54 29.72 15.22
CA VAL A 91 -13.22 29.64 14.57
C VAL A 91 -12.46 28.39 15.03
N GLU A 92 -12.46 28.10 16.33
CA GLU A 92 -11.92 26.86 16.91
C GLU A 92 -12.61 25.63 16.31
N ARG A 93 -13.90 25.71 15.98
CA ARG A 93 -14.63 24.60 15.36
C ARG A 93 -14.12 24.30 13.96
N GLU A 94 -13.92 25.31 13.13
CA GLU A 94 -13.35 25.12 11.77
C GLU A 94 -11.94 24.52 11.84
N TYR A 95 -11.07 25.05 12.70
CA TYR A 95 -9.72 24.48 12.90
C TYR A 95 -9.77 23.05 13.44
N PHE A 96 -10.73 22.74 14.33
CA PHE A 96 -10.91 21.41 14.87
C PHE A 96 -11.27 20.40 13.77
N GLU A 97 -12.21 20.72 12.88
CA GLU A 97 -12.61 19.83 11.79
C GLU A 97 -11.45 19.60 10.80
N VAL A 98 -10.72 20.64 10.41
CA VAL A 98 -9.54 20.51 9.54
C VAL A 98 -8.47 19.62 10.20
N MET A 99 -8.17 19.84 11.47
CA MET A 99 -7.17 19.04 12.19
C MET A 99 -7.60 17.57 12.32
N LYS A 100 -8.90 17.32 12.45
CA LYS A 100 -9.45 15.97 12.51
C LYS A 100 -9.34 15.27 11.17
N GLU A 101 -9.63 15.95 10.06
CA GLU A 101 -9.48 15.40 8.71
C GLU A 101 -8.01 15.06 8.40
N VAL A 102 -7.09 15.98 8.71
CA VAL A 102 -5.64 15.75 8.57
C VAL A 102 -5.19 14.55 9.41
N SER A 103 -5.66 14.46 10.65
CA SER A 103 -5.37 13.34 11.56
C SER A 103 -5.87 12.01 10.99
N ARG A 104 -7.10 11.95 10.49
CA ARG A 104 -7.67 10.73 9.87
C ARG A 104 -6.91 10.30 8.62
N SER A 105 -6.55 11.25 7.76
CA SER A 105 -5.73 10.96 6.57
C SER A 105 -4.37 10.40 6.96
N ALA A 106 -3.71 11.01 7.96
CA ALA A 106 -2.44 10.54 8.47
C ALA A 106 -2.52 9.18 9.17
N ILE A 107 -3.59 8.91 9.93
CA ILE A 107 -3.87 7.58 10.52
C ILE A 107 -4.00 6.55 9.40
N GLY A 108 -4.82 6.80 8.38
CA GLY A 108 -5.00 5.88 7.27
C GLY A 108 -3.68 5.61 6.50
N ALA A 109 -2.87 6.64 6.28
CA ALA A 109 -1.56 6.48 5.66
C ALA A 109 -0.59 5.66 6.54
N ALA A 110 -0.58 5.89 7.85
CA ALA A 110 0.24 5.13 8.80
C ALA A 110 -0.20 3.66 8.90
N GLU A 111 -1.51 3.40 9.01
CA GLU A 111 -2.08 2.05 9.03
C GLU A 111 -1.75 1.28 7.75
N ASN A 112 -1.86 1.91 6.58
CA ASN A 112 -1.49 1.29 5.31
C ASN A 112 0.01 0.96 5.26
N ALA A 113 0.88 1.87 5.73
CA ALA A 113 2.32 1.63 5.76
C ALA A 113 2.71 0.49 6.72
N VAL A 114 2.04 0.41 7.89
CA VAL A 114 2.21 -0.70 8.83
C VAL A 114 1.74 -2.00 8.20
N ARG A 115 0.55 -2.01 7.59
CA ARG A 115 -0.01 -3.19 6.92
C ARG A 115 0.91 -3.71 5.82
N GLU A 116 1.37 -2.85 4.91
CA GLU A 116 2.30 -3.27 3.84
C GLU A 116 3.61 -3.86 4.39
N LYS A 117 4.10 -3.33 5.52
CA LYS A 117 5.30 -3.84 6.18
C LYS A 117 5.05 -5.21 6.80
N GLU A 118 3.97 -5.38 7.58
CA GLU A 118 3.60 -6.64 8.21
C GLU A 118 3.43 -7.73 7.14
N GLU A 119 2.63 -7.43 6.14
CA GLU A 119 2.41 -8.28 5.00
C GLU A 119 3.73 -8.67 4.30
N TYR A 120 4.66 -7.73 4.09
CA TYR A 120 5.98 -8.03 3.52
C TYR A 120 6.79 -9.00 4.41
N CYS A 121 6.79 -8.77 5.72
CA CYS A 121 7.45 -9.66 6.67
C CYS A 121 6.86 -11.07 6.64
N GLU A 122 5.54 -11.20 6.64
CA GLU A 122 4.85 -12.49 6.54
C GLU A 122 5.23 -13.25 5.26
N TYR A 123 5.33 -12.54 4.13
CA TYR A 123 5.77 -13.18 2.89
C TYR A 123 7.23 -13.63 2.94
N VAL A 124 8.12 -12.80 3.48
CA VAL A 124 9.54 -13.17 3.65
C VAL A 124 9.66 -14.40 4.54
N GLU A 125 8.91 -14.47 5.64
CA GLU A 125 8.87 -15.65 6.50
C GLU A 125 8.38 -16.89 5.76
N SER A 126 7.26 -16.80 5.04
CA SER A 126 6.73 -17.89 4.22
C SER A 126 7.74 -18.36 3.16
N TRP A 127 8.40 -17.43 2.48
CA TRP A 127 9.45 -17.72 1.51
C TRP A 127 10.66 -18.43 2.16
N ILE A 128 11.09 -18.00 3.36
CA ILE A 128 12.16 -18.67 4.13
C ILE A 128 11.77 -20.13 4.43
N HIS A 129 10.51 -20.39 4.78
CA HIS A 129 10.04 -21.75 4.99
C HIS A 129 10.07 -22.59 3.71
N GLU A 130 9.64 -22.01 2.58
CA GLU A 130 9.64 -22.72 1.30
C GLU A 130 11.03 -22.97 0.74
N ILE A 131 11.98 -22.03 0.87
CA ILE A 131 13.35 -22.22 0.37
C ILE A 131 14.14 -23.25 1.20
N LYS A 132 13.80 -23.43 2.48
CA LYS A 132 14.39 -24.51 3.29
C LYS A 132 14.09 -25.88 2.69
N THR A 133 12.90 -26.10 2.13
CA THR A 133 12.51 -27.41 1.57
C THR A 133 13.45 -27.94 0.48
N PRO A 134 13.70 -27.23 -0.65
CA PRO A 134 14.65 -27.70 -1.66
C PRO A 134 16.08 -27.76 -1.11
N LEU A 135 16.49 -26.88 -0.20
CA LEU A 135 17.82 -26.95 0.42
C LEU A 135 18.00 -28.21 1.28
N THR A 136 17.01 -28.57 2.09
CA THR A 136 17.01 -29.82 2.85
C THR A 136 17.00 -31.03 1.92
N ALA A 137 16.21 -30.98 0.83
CA ALA A 137 16.21 -32.03 -0.17
C ALA A 137 17.60 -32.20 -0.82
N CYS A 138 18.28 -31.10 -1.17
CA CYS A 138 19.67 -31.12 -1.66
C CYS A 138 20.60 -31.83 -0.66
N SER A 139 20.54 -31.48 0.63
CA SER A 139 21.36 -32.12 1.67
C SER A 139 21.09 -33.63 1.77
N LEU A 140 19.82 -34.05 1.70
CA LEU A 140 19.45 -35.47 1.70
C LEU A 140 19.91 -36.21 0.44
N ILE A 141 19.85 -35.57 -0.73
CA ILE A 141 20.35 -36.15 -1.98
C ILE A 141 21.86 -36.36 -1.90
N LEU A 142 22.60 -35.38 -1.39
CA LEU A 142 24.05 -35.47 -1.21
C LEU A 142 24.44 -36.57 -0.21
N ALA A 143 23.69 -36.70 0.90
CA ALA A 143 23.91 -37.77 1.87
C ALA A 143 23.66 -39.18 1.30
N ASN A 144 22.78 -39.31 0.30
CA ASN A 144 22.40 -40.58 -0.32
C ASN A 144 23.11 -40.85 -1.66
N GLY A 145 24.36 -40.42 -1.79
CA GLY A 145 25.19 -40.71 -2.98
C GLY A 145 25.08 -39.70 -4.13
N GLY A 146 24.33 -38.61 -3.96
CA GLY A 146 24.48 -37.40 -4.77
C GLY A 146 24.00 -37.49 -6.22
N ASP A 147 22.77 -37.98 -6.46
CA ASP A 147 22.15 -37.97 -7.81
C ASP A 147 22.15 -36.54 -8.42
N PRO A 148 22.98 -36.27 -9.45
CA PRO A 148 23.13 -34.93 -10.00
C PRO A 148 21.84 -34.39 -10.62
N ALA A 149 21.00 -35.27 -11.18
CA ALA A 149 19.75 -34.86 -11.81
C ALA A 149 18.71 -34.43 -10.77
N LYS A 150 18.62 -35.12 -9.63
CA LYS A 150 17.78 -34.71 -8.50
C LYS A 150 18.28 -33.39 -7.90
N LEU A 151 19.59 -33.27 -7.70
CA LEU A 151 20.19 -32.06 -7.13
C LEU A 151 19.94 -30.83 -7.99
N LYS A 152 20.13 -30.95 -9.32
CA LYS A 152 19.89 -29.86 -10.26
C LYS A 152 18.44 -29.38 -10.25
N ARG A 153 17.47 -30.30 -10.11
CA ARG A 153 16.04 -29.96 -10.00
C ARG A 153 15.73 -29.17 -8.73
N GLU A 154 16.24 -29.60 -7.59
CA GLU A 154 16.01 -28.88 -6.31
C GLU A 154 16.73 -27.52 -6.30
N LEU A 155 17.93 -27.43 -6.87
CA LEU A 155 18.60 -26.15 -7.08
C LEU A 155 17.79 -25.22 -8.00
N LYS A 156 17.22 -25.73 -9.10
CA LYS A 156 16.38 -24.93 -9.98
C LYS A 156 15.09 -24.48 -9.29
N ARG A 157 14.53 -25.31 -8.41
CA ARG A 157 13.39 -24.93 -7.55
C ARG A 157 13.76 -23.79 -6.61
N ALA A 158 14.93 -23.86 -5.97
CA ALA A 158 15.44 -22.78 -5.12
C ALA A 158 15.67 -21.49 -5.92
N ASP A 159 16.25 -21.59 -7.13
CA ASP A 159 16.45 -20.47 -8.07
C ASP A 159 15.13 -19.80 -8.49
N ASN A 160 14.09 -20.57 -8.77
CA ASN A 160 12.77 -20.02 -9.07
C ASN A 160 12.17 -19.30 -7.84
N LEU A 161 12.39 -19.81 -6.63
CA LEU A 161 11.95 -19.14 -5.38
C LEU A 161 12.72 -17.85 -5.13
N THR A 162 14.03 -17.81 -5.37
CA THR A 162 14.85 -16.59 -5.24
C THR A 162 14.46 -15.54 -6.29
N GLU A 163 14.21 -15.95 -7.54
CA GLU A 163 13.72 -15.04 -8.59
C GLU A 163 12.38 -14.41 -8.18
N THR A 164 11.46 -15.22 -7.60
CA THR A 164 10.14 -14.76 -7.15
C THR A 164 10.21 -13.70 -6.04
N ILE A 165 11.02 -13.91 -4.98
CA ILE A 165 11.18 -12.92 -3.90
C ILE A 165 11.84 -11.63 -4.39
N LEU A 166 12.78 -11.72 -5.34
CA LEU A 166 13.44 -10.55 -5.93
C LEU A 166 12.44 -9.69 -6.72
N TYR A 167 11.58 -10.31 -7.54
CA TYR A 167 10.53 -9.59 -8.25
C TYR A 167 9.51 -8.97 -7.28
N TYR A 168 9.14 -9.69 -6.22
CA TYR A 168 8.27 -9.13 -5.19
C TYR A 168 8.89 -7.92 -4.48
N ALA A 169 10.18 -7.97 -4.13
CA ALA A 169 10.90 -6.84 -3.56
C ALA A 169 10.96 -5.63 -4.53
N ARG A 170 11.15 -5.89 -5.83
CA ARG A 170 11.16 -4.85 -6.88
C ARG A 170 9.81 -4.18 -7.12
N LEU A 171 8.68 -4.87 -6.88
CA LEU A 171 7.36 -4.25 -6.96
C LEU A 171 7.21 -3.07 -6.00
N ARG A 172 7.91 -3.10 -4.84
CA ARG A 172 7.87 -2.04 -3.83
C ARG A 172 8.77 -0.85 -4.13
N SER A 173 9.75 -1.00 -5.03
CA SER A 173 10.71 0.06 -5.38
C SER A 173 10.73 0.28 -6.91
N PRO A 174 9.78 1.05 -7.45
CA PRO A 174 9.54 1.12 -8.89
C PRO A 174 10.66 1.79 -9.70
N ALA A 175 11.52 2.60 -9.08
CA ALA A 175 12.27 3.65 -9.80
C ALA A 175 13.53 3.22 -10.57
N LYS A 176 14.00 1.96 -10.55
CA LYS A 176 15.37 1.67 -11.03
C LYS A 176 15.60 0.55 -12.07
N ASP A 177 14.64 -0.33 -12.35
CA ASP A 177 14.94 -1.56 -13.11
C ASP A 177 14.07 -1.83 -14.35
N THR A 178 13.09 -0.99 -14.72
CA THR A 178 12.25 -1.22 -15.91
C THR A 178 12.90 -0.65 -17.16
N SER A 179 13.19 -1.51 -18.13
CA SER A 179 13.76 -1.12 -19.43
C SER A 179 12.78 -1.46 -20.53
N ILE A 180 11.96 -0.48 -20.94
CA ILE A 180 11.04 -0.66 -22.06
C ILE A 180 11.83 -0.61 -23.37
N ALA A 181 11.79 -1.70 -24.13
CA ALA A 181 12.39 -1.82 -25.45
C ALA A 181 11.45 -2.60 -26.36
N GLU A 182 11.68 -2.54 -27.67
CA GLU A 182 11.00 -3.42 -28.62
C GLU A 182 11.51 -4.85 -28.45
N VAL A 183 10.60 -5.80 -28.23
CA VAL A 183 10.91 -7.20 -27.97
C VAL A 183 10.00 -8.11 -28.80
N SER A 184 10.56 -9.16 -29.41
CA SER A 184 9.80 -10.24 -30.06
C SER A 184 9.17 -11.14 -29.00
N ALA A 185 7.85 -11.33 -29.07
CA ALA A 185 7.11 -12.21 -28.20
C ALA A 185 7.60 -13.66 -28.30
N ALA A 186 7.86 -14.15 -29.52
CA ALA A 186 8.37 -15.51 -29.74
C ALA A 186 9.76 -15.71 -29.11
N ALA A 187 10.65 -14.72 -29.17
CA ALA A 187 11.96 -14.79 -28.53
C ALA A 187 11.86 -14.94 -27.00
N VAL A 188 10.96 -14.17 -26.37
CA VAL A 188 10.75 -14.22 -24.91
C VAL A 188 10.09 -15.54 -24.50
N VAL A 189 9.13 -16.04 -25.29
CA VAL A 189 8.51 -17.36 -25.08
C VAL A 189 9.57 -18.46 -25.16
N ALA A 190 10.42 -18.43 -26.20
CA ALA A 190 11.48 -19.42 -26.38
C ALA A 190 12.48 -19.40 -25.21
N GLU A 191 12.84 -18.22 -24.72
CA GLU A 191 13.69 -18.08 -23.53
C GLU A 191 13.03 -18.66 -22.27
N ALA A 192 11.76 -18.35 -22.01
CA ALA A 192 11.02 -18.85 -20.85
C ALA A 192 10.89 -20.38 -20.88
N VAL A 193 10.52 -20.95 -22.03
CA VAL A 193 10.40 -22.41 -22.23
C VAL A 193 11.76 -23.08 -22.06
N LYS A 194 12.83 -22.52 -22.63
CA LYS A 194 14.19 -23.04 -22.48
C LYS A 194 14.64 -23.02 -21.01
N SER A 195 14.37 -21.92 -20.30
CA SER A 195 14.73 -21.76 -18.88
C SER A 195 14.02 -22.74 -17.96
N GLN A 196 12.80 -23.19 -18.32
CA GLN A 196 11.99 -24.10 -17.49
C GLN A 196 11.93 -25.52 -18.07
N ARG A 197 12.74 -25.85 -19.08
CA ARG A 197 12.72 -27.15 -19.78
C ARG A 197 12.82 -28.35 -18.83
N GLU A 198 13.72 -28.29 -17.85
CA GLU A 198 13.91 -29.41 -16.90
C GLU A 198 12.67 -29.64 -16.03
N LEU A 199 12.01 -28.56 -15.61
CA LEU A 199 10.77 -28.61 -14.84
C LEU A 199 9.63 -29.19 -15.69
N LEU A 200 9.49 -28.74 -16.93
CA LEU A 200 8.46 -29.18 -17.87
C LEU A 200 8.62 -30.66 -18.23
N VAL A 201 9.84 -31.11 -18.51
CA VAL A 201 10.14 -32.53 -18.79
C VAL A 201 9.83 -33.40 -17.56
N ALA A 202 10.22 -32.97 -16.36
CA ALA A 202 9.90 -33.70 -15.13
C ALA A 202 8.39 -33.78 -14.87
N ALA A 203 7.62 -32.76 -15.28
CA ALA A 203 6.17 -32.73 -15.22
C ALA A 203 5.48 -33.46 -16.40
N LYS A 204 6.25 -34.00 -17.36
CA LYS A 204 5.75 -34.61 -18.61
C LYS A 204 4.88 -33.68 -19.45
N ILE A 205 5.23 -32.40 -19.50
CA ILE A 205 4.49 -31.38 -20.25
C ILE A 205 5.11 -31.18 -21.63
N GLY A 206 4.27 -31.29 -22.67
CA GLY A 206 4.60 -30.85 -24.03
C GLY A 206 4.21 -29.38 -24.22
N VAL A 207 5.09 -28.57 -24.81
CA VAL A 207 4.82 -27.16 -25.11
C VAL A 207 4.80 -26.94 -26.61
N GLU A 208 3.69 -26.40 -27.12
CA GLU A 208 3.52 -25.97 -28.50
C GLU A 208 3.51 -24.44 -28.55
N THR A 209 4.34 -23.84 -29.38
CA THR A 209 4.46 -22.38 -29.52
C THR A 209 4.11 -21.95 -30.94
N THR A 210 3.26 -20.94 -31.09
CA THR A 210 2.77 -20.46 -32.39
C THR A 210 2.66 -18.93 -32.42
N GLY A 211 2.92 -18.34 -33.59
CA GLY A 211 2.81 -16.89 -33.81
C GLY A 211 4.01 -16.10 -33.28
N ASP A 212 4.09 -14.83 -33.66
CA ASP A 212 5.04 -13.85 -33.15
C ASP A 212 4.48 -12.43 -33.37
N PHE A 213 4.91 -11.49 -32.54
CA PHE A 213 4.74 -10.05 -32.77
C PHE A 213 5.80 -9.28 -31.96
N SER A 214 6.13 -8.07 -32.42
CA SER A 214 6.97 -7.14 -31.68
C SER A 214 6.13 -6.26 -30.76
N VAL A 215 6.62 -6.04 -29.54
CA VAL A 215 5.98 -5.18 -28.55
C VAL A 215 6.97 -4.38 -27.73
N TYR A 216 6.62 -3.14 -27.40
CA TYR A 216 7.38 -2.31 -26.49
C TYR A 216 7.04 -2.68 -25.04
N THR A 217 7.94 -3.40 -24.38
CA THR A 217 7.75 -3.85 -22.99
C THR A 217 9.08 -4.12 -22.31
N ASP A 218 9.06 -4.45 -21.03
CA ASP A 218 10.23 -4.95 -20.31
C ASP A 218 10.37 -6.47 -20.52
N GLY A 219 11.24 -6.87 -21.45
CA GLY A 219 11.42 -8.27 -21.83
C GLY A 219 11.77 -9.19 -20.65
N LYS A 220 12.51 -8.69 -19.65
CA LYS A 220 12.85 -9.44 -18.43
C LYS A 220 11.61 -9.75 -17.58
N SER A 221 10.77 -8.74 -17.34
CA SER A 221 9.50 -8.90 -16.62
C SER A 221 8.53 -9.79 -17.38
N LEU A 222 8.44 -9.66 -18.71
CA LEU A 222 7.61 -10.55 -19.52
C LEU A 222 8.10 -12.01 -19.47
N CYS A 223 9.42 -12.22 -19.56
CA CYS A 223 10.03 -13.55 -19.42
C CYS A 223 9.71 -14.15 -18.04
N PHE A 224 9.81 -13.34 -16.98
CA PHE A 224 9.43 -13.76 -15.62
C PHE A 224 7.95 -14.15 -15.52
N ILE A 225 7.04 -13.34 -16.09
CA ILE A 225 5.61 -13.66 -16.14
C ILE A 225 5.39 -15.04 -16.77
N LEU A 226 5.98 -15.30 -17.94
CA LEU A 226 5.85 -16.59 -18.62
C LEU A 226 6.44 -17.74 -17.81
N LYS A 227 7.60 -17.56 -17.18
CA LYS A 227 8.18 -18.57 -16.28
C LYS A 227 7.21 -18.93 -15.16
N GLN A 228 6.55 -17.95 -14.53
CA GLN A 228 5.58 -18.20 -13.46
C GLN A 228 4.35 -18.97 -13.97
N LEU A 229 3.85 -18.65 -15.16
CA LEU A 229 2.76 -19.41 -15.78
C LEU A 229 3.16 -20.86 -16.06
N LEU A 230 4.36 -21.08 -16.61
CA LEU A 230 4.90 -22.43 -16.85
C LEU A 230 5.14 -23.23 -15.57
N ILE A 231 5.61 -22.57 -14.50
CA ILE A 231 5.76 -23.18 -13.17
C ILE A 231 4.39 -23.62 -12.63
N ASN A 232 3.35 -22.80 -12.80
CA ASN A 232 1.99 -23.17 -12.43
C ASN A 232 1.50 -24.38 -13.25
N CYS A 233 1.72 -24.41 -14.56
CA CYS A 233 1.40 -25.58 -15.38
C CYS A 233 2.13 -26.83 -14.87
N ALA A 234 3.44 -26.78 -14.62
CA ALA A 234 4.20 -27.91 -14.09
C ALA A 234 3.75 -28.39 -12.71
N LYS A 235 3.22 -27.47 -11.89
CA LYS A 235 2.73 -27.74 -10.54
C LYS A 235 1.35 -28.40 -10.53
N TYR A 236 0.43 -27.93 -11.36
CA TYR A 236 -0.99 -28.31 -11.33
C TYR A 236 -1.41 -29.24 -12.48
N CYS A 237 -0.63 -29.31 -13.55
CA CYS A 237 -0.99 -29.93 -14.82
C CYS A 237 0.05 -30.99 -15.25
N ARG A 238 0.29 -31.99 -14.41
CA ARG A 238 1.24 -33.07 -14.76
C ARG A 238 0.70 -33.92 -15.90
N GLY A 239 1.50 -34.08 -16.96
CA GLY A 239 1.15 -34.84 -18.16
C GLY A 239 0.33 -34.08 -19.20
N CYS A 240 0.08 -32.79 -18.99
CA CYS A 240 -0.73 -31.96 -19.88
C CYS A 240 0.03 -31.46 -21.12
N ARG A 241 -0.72 -30.96 -22.08
CA ARG A 241 -0.21 -30.12 -23.17
C ARG A 241 -0.42 -28.65 -22.85
N VAL A 242 0.60 -27.85 -23.10
CA VAL A 242 0.56 -26.40 -22.98
C VAL A 242 0.73 -25.79 -24.36
N LYS A 243 -0.22 -24.94 -24.76
CA LYS A 243 -0.14 -24.15 -26.00
C LYS A 243 0.13 -22.70 -25.66
N ILE A 244 1.14 -22.12 -26.29
CA ILE A 244 1.50 -20.70 -26.18
C ILE A 244 1.32 -20.05 -27.54
N SER A 245 0.41 -19.08 -27.65
CA SER A 245 0.14 -18.35 -28.89
C SER A 245 0.44 -16.87 -28.75
N ALA A 246 1.16 -16.29 -29.71
CA ALA A 246 1.44 -14.86 -29.81
C ALA A 246 0.82 -14.31 -31.11
N GLU A 247 -0.38 -13.75 -31.01
CA GLU A 247 -1.15 -13.28 -32.18
C GLU A 247 -1.83 -11.95 -31.85
N LYS A 248 -1.83 -11.00 -32.80
CA LYS A 248 -2.61 -9.74 -32.70
C LYS A 248 -2.38 -8.94 -31.41
N GLY A 249 -1.13 -8.91 -30.93
CA GLY A 249 -0.79 -8.22 -29.68
C GLY A 249 -1.32 -8.90 -28.41
N GLU A 250 -1.72 -10.17 -28.50
CA GLU A 250 -2.10 -11.02 -27.38
C GLU A 250 -1.14 -12.20 -27.27
N LEU A 251 -0.61 -12.41 -26.06
CA LEU A 251 0.14 -13.59 -25.70
C LEU A 251 -0.70 -14.46 -24.76
N ALA A 252 -1.05 -15.67 -25.18
CA ALA A 252 -1.88 -16.58 -24.40
C ALA A 252 -1.15 -17.88 -24.07
N VAL A 253 -1.28 -18.34 -22.83
CA VAL A 253 -0.79 -19.64 -22.33
C VAL A 253 -2.00 -20.46 -21.93
N ALA A 254 -2.23 -21.59 -22.61
CA ALA A 254 -3.36 -22.48 -22.37
C ALA A 254 -2.88 -23.90 -22.01
N ASP A 255 -3.45 -24.50 -20.98
CA ASP A 255 -3.25 -25.90 -20.60
C ASP A 255 -4.56 -26.70 -20.66
N ASP A 256 -4.46 -28.02 -20.84
CA ASP A 256 -5.58 -28.97 -20.78
C ASP A 256 -5.71 -29.67 -19.42
N GLY A 257 -5.44 -28.92 -18.34
CA GLY A 257 -5.40 -29.41 -16.98
C GLY A 257 -6.72 -29.52 -16.24
N PRO A 258 -6.66 -29.66 -14.90
CA PRO A 258 -7.85 -29.77 -14.06
C PRO A 258 -8.69 -28.48 -14.02
N GLY A 259 -8.19 -27.36 -14.56
CA GLY A 259 -8.85 -26.06 -14.49
C GLY A 259 -8.92 -25.51 -13.05
N ILE A 260 -9.65 -24.41 -12.91
CA ILE A 260 -9.84 -23.67 -11.66
C ILE A 260 -11.34 -23.67 -11.34
N LEU A 261 -11.68 -23.87 -10.06
CA LEU A 261 -13.08 -23.84 -9.64
C LEU A 261 -13.67 -22.43 -9.82
N PRO A 262 -14.93 -22.28 -10.28
CA PRO A 262 -15.51 -20.96 -10.57
C PRO A 262 -15.50 -19.98 -9.39
N HIS A 263 -15.61 -20.47 -8.15
CA HIS A 263 -15.56 -19.64 -6.94
C HIS A 263 -14.13 -19.24 -6.52
N GLU A 264 -13.10 -19.92 -7.05
CA GLU A 264 -11.69 -19.59 -6.81
C GLU A 264 -11.16 -18.61 -7.86
N LEU A 265 -11.68 -18.67 -9.08
CA LEU A 265 -11.21 -17.86 -10.22
C LEU A 265 -11.09 -16.35 -9.92
N PRO A 266 -12.04 -15.67 -9.24
CA PRO A 266 -11.91 -14.25 -8.92
C PRO A 266 -10.76 -13.93 -7.94
N ARG A 267 -10.23 -14.95 -7.25
CA ARG A 267 -9.25 -14.81 -6.16
C ARG A 267 -7.87 -15.30 -6.54
N VAL A 268 -7.66 -15.90 -7.72
CA VAL A 268 -6.37 -16.52 -8.08
C VAL A 268 -5.22 -15.52 -8.20
N THR A 269 -5.52 -14.26 -8.53
CA THR A 269 -4.55 -13.16 -8.53
C THR A 269 -4.46 -12.44 -7.19
N ALA A 270 -5.27 -12.84 -6.19
CA ALA A 270 -5.20 -12.26 -4.87
C ALA A 270 -3.94 -12.74 -4.16
N ARG A 271 -3.37 -11.84 -3.37
CA ARG A 271 -2.17 -12.10 -2.61
C ARG A 271 -2.34 -13.29 -1.67
N GLY A 272 -1.36 -14.18 -1.64
CA GLY A 272 -1.35 -15.32 -0.73
C GLY A 272 -2.41 -16.39 -1.04
N PHE A 273 -3.17 -16.23 -2.13
CA PHE A 273 -4.26 -17.14 -2.42
C PHE A 273 -3.73 -18.49 -2.90
N THR A 274 -4.18 -19.55 -2.23
CA THR A 274 -3.93 -20.94 -2.64
C THR A 274 -5.27 -21.65 -2.76
N GLY A 275 -5.59 -22.12 -3.96
CA GLY A 275 -6.80 -22.91 -4.18
C GLY A 275 -6.77 -24.24 -3.45
N ALA A 276 -7.87 -24.99 -3.51
CA ALA A 276 -8.01 -26.31 -2.90
C ALA A 276 -6.88 -27.27 -3.34
N HIS A 277 -6.50 -27.25 -4.62
CA HIS A 277 -5.37 -28.00 -5.16
C HIS A 277 -3.99 -27.38 -4.86
N GLY A 278 -3.96 -26.10 -4.44
CA GLY A 278 -2.76 -25.32 -4.12
C GLY A 278 -2.12 -25.66 -2.77
N ARG A 279 -2.93 -25.88 -1.74
CA ARG A 279 -2.45 -26.20 -0.37
C ARG A 279 -1.69 -27.52 -0.32
N SER A 280 -2.17 -28.55 -1.01
CA SER A 280 -1.51 -29.85 -1.14
C SER A 280 -0.18 -29.78 -1.90
N ALA A 281 -0.03 -28.78 -2.78
CA ALA A 281 1.13 -28.59 -3.63
C ALA A 281 2.16 -27.59 -3.06
N GLY A 282 1.92 -27.02 -1.87
CA GLY A 282 2.89 -26.22 -1.09
C GLY A 282 3.45 -25.01 -1.83
N GLY A 283 2.62 -24.01 -2.14
CA GLY A 283 3.14 -22.71 -2.61
C GLY A 283 2.49 -21.52 -1.93
N THR A 284 3.23 -20.42 -1.87
CA THR A 284 2.85 -19.15 -1.23
C THR A 284 1.61 -18.46 -1.79
N GLY A 285 1.11 -18.86 -2.96
CA GLY A 285 0.04 -18.13 -3.65
C GLY A 285 0.47 -16.78 -4.23
N MET A 286 1.79 -16.51 -4.28
CA MET A 286 2.32 -15.20 -4.66
C MET A 286 2.68 -15.09 -6.13
N GLY A 287 2.93 -16.21 -6.83
CA GLY A 287 3.37 -16.18 -8.23
C GLY A 287 2.39 -15.41 -9.13
N LEU A 288 1.10 -15.76 -9.07
CA LEU A 288 0.08 -15.14 -9.91
C LEU A 288 -0.31 -13.72 -9.46
N TYR A 289 -0.17 -13.42 -8.16
CA TYR A 289 -0.26 -12.06 -7.64
C TYR A 289 0.85 -11.17 -8.22
N ILE A 290 2.11 -11.62 -8.19
CA ILE A 290 3.24 -10.87 -8.77
C ILE A 290 3.05 -10.69 -10.27
N VAL A 291 2.56 -11.71 -10.99
CA VAL A 291 2.19 -11.59 -12.41
C VAL A 291 1.16 -10.48 -12.61
N SER A 292 0.09 -10.46 -11.82
CA SER A 292 -0.94 -9.41 -11.90
C SER A 292 -0.39 -8.01 -11.67
N GLU A 293 0.44 -7.82 -10.63
CA GLU A 293 1.07 -6.53 -10.34
C GLU A 293 2.06 -6.08 -11.42
N LEU A 294 2.84 -7.01 -11.99
CA LEU A 294 3.72 -6.72 -13.14
C LEU A 294 2.91 -6.35 -14.38
N CYS A 295 1.81 -7.04 -14.66
CA CYS A 295 0.93 -6.71 -15.79
C CYS A 295 0.36 -5.30 -15.64
N LYS A 296 -0.19 -4.95 -14.47
CA LYS A 296 -0.68 -3.59 -14.16
C LYS A 296 0.41 -2.54 -14.37
N ARG A 297 1.63 -2.80 -13.89
CA ARG A 297 2.78 -1.90 -14.03
C ARG A 297 3.20 -1.69 -15.49
N LEU A 298 3.13 -2.74 -16.32
CA LEU A 298 3.48 -2.69 -17.73
C LEU A 298 2.31 -2.24 -18.62
N GLY A 299 1.13 -2.00 -18.06
CA GLY A 299 -0.09 -1.70 -18.81
C GLY A 299 -0.62 -2.88 -19.63
N ILE A 300 -0.22 -4.11 -19.29
CA ILE A 300 -0.69 -5.35 -19.93
C ILE A 300 -2.01 -5.77 -19.29
N GLU A 301 -3.03 -6.01 -20.10
CA GLU A 301 -4.31 -6.54 -19.62
C GLU A 301 -4.18 -8.06 -19.39
N LEU A 302 -4.30 -8.47 -18.12
CA LEU A 302 -4.30 -9.87 -17.71
C LEU A 302 -5.73 -10.38 -17.62
N ALA A 303 -6.05 -11.43 -18.37
CA ALA A 303 -7.33 -12.16 -18.27
C ALA A 303 -7.08 -13.66 -18.07
N ILE A 304 -7.90 -14.30 -17.23
CA ILE A 304 -7.80 -15.73 -16.93
C ILE A 304 -9.16 -16.37 -17.19
N PHE A 305 -9.17 -17.34 -18.09
CA PHE A 305 -10.33 -18.14 -18.45
C PHE A 305 -10.06 -19.57 -18.01
N SER A 306 -10.96 -20.19 -17.27
CA SER A 306 -10.76 -21.54 -16.80
C SER A 306 -12.09 -22.25 -16.62
N GLU A 307 -12.11 -23.53 -16.95
CA GLU A 307 -13.24 -24.41 -16.70
C GLU A 307 -12.75 -25.67 -16.00
N ALA A 308 -13.37 -26.00 -14.87
CA ALA A 308 -13.00 -27.16 -14.08
C ALA A 308 -13.11 -28.44 -14.94
N GLY A 309 -12.02 -29.21 -14.98
CA GLY A 309 -11.86 -30.42 -15.77
C GLY A 309 -11.52 -30.22 -17.24
N LYS A 310 -11.43 -28.98 -17.75
CA LYS A 310 -11.07 -28.70 -19.15
C LYS A 310 -9.74 -27.97 -19.34
N GLY A 311 -9.34 -27.18 -18.35
CA GLY A 311 -8.04 -26.48 -18.37
C GLY A 311 -8.14 -24.99 -18.09
N THR A 312 -7.01 -24.30 -18.26
CA THR A 312 -6.88 -22.87 -17.99
C THR A 312 -6.19 -22.16 -19.15
N ARG A 313 -6.67 -20.96 -19.50
CA ARG A 313 -6.10 -20.05 -20.47
C ARG A 313 -5.82 -18.70 -19.82
N VAL A 314 -4.55 -18.32 -19.73
CA VAL A 314 -4.12 -16.99 -19.30
C VAL A 314 -3.79 -16.17 -20.53
N SER A 315 -4.35 -14.98 -20.63
CA SER A 315 -4.22 -14.04 -21.75
C SER A 315 -3.54 -12.76 -21.26
N LEU A 316 -2.55 -12.30 -22.01
CA LEU A 316 -1.78 -11.07 -21.80
C LEU A 316 -1.94 -10.20 -23.05
N LYS A 317 -2.78 -9.16 -22.97
CA LYS A 317 -2.97 -8.23 -24.10
C LYS A 317 -2.14 -6.97 -23.89
N PHE A 318 -1.39 -6.60 -24.92
CA PHE A 318 -0.46 -5.49 -24.85
C PHE A 318 -1.10 -4.20 -25.41
N PRO A 319 -0.85 -3.04 -24.80
CA PRO A 319 -1.39 -1.77 -25.26
C PRO A 319 -0.71 -1.32 -26.56
N GLY A 320 -1.46 -0.66 -27.45
CA GLY A 320 -0.91 0.02 -28.62
C GLY A 320 -0.66 -0.86 -29.85
N ILE A 321 -0.96 -2.16 -29.80
CA ILE A 321 -0.99 -3.04 -30.96
C ILE A 321 -2.43 -3.06 -31.48
N LYS A 322 -2.70 -2.29 -32.54
CA LYS A 322 -3.99 -2.34 -33.25
C LYS A 322 -3.96 -3.51 -34.24
N ASP A 323 -5.08 -4.25 -34.29
CA ASP A 323 -5.38 -5.25 -35.34
C ASP A 323 -5.18 -4.70 -36.75
#